data_AF-A0A1I7YKI3-F1
#
_entry.id   AF-A0A1I7YKI3-F1
#
_cell.length_a   1.000
_cell.length_b   1.000
_cell.length_c   1.000
_cell.angle_alpha   90.00
_cell.angle_beta   90.00
_cell.angle_gamma   90.00
#
_symmetry.space_group_name_H-M   'P 1'
#
loop_
_entity.id
_entity.type
_entity.pdbx_description
1 polymer ?
#
loop_
_entity_poly.entity_id
_entity_poly.type
_entity_poly.pdbx_seq_one_letter_code
_entity_poly.pdbx_strand_id
1 'polypeptide(L)'
;MELSEDSKMSAVRILVLFAFRGEVNDYFAIQPDLDCDPYEFWASQAAQIKFPLLKSLAYGHLSCPATSAESERLFSAAGLTITDLRSRLSCETVEKLLFLHVNVPILGYK
;
A
#
# COMPACT_ATOMS: atom_id res chain seq x y z
N MET A 1 21.40 33.33 20.25
CA MET A 1 20.61 32.47 21.15
C MET A 1 19.90 31.47 20.25
N GLU A 2 20.62 30.43 19.82
CA GLU A 2 20.06 29.36 19.00
C GLU A 2 19.23 28.45 19.89
N LEU A 3 17.94 28.31 19.59
CA LEU A 3 17.08 27.35 20.28
C LEU A 3 17.61 25.93 20.03
N SER A 4 17.68 25.12 21.10
CA SER A 4 18.06 23.71 21.07
C SER A 4 17.28 22.94 19.99
N GLU A 5 17.97 22.06 19.26
CA GLU A 5 17.39 21.26 18.15
C GLU A 5 16.16 20.45 18.60
N ASP A 6 16.13 19.99 19.85
CA ASP A 6 15.00 19.28 20.44
C ASP A 6 13.74 20.13 20.52
N SER A 7 13.88 21.43 20.80
CA SER A 7 12.75 22.35 20.85
C SER A 7 12.18 22.63 19.45
N LYS A 8 13.05 22.69 18.43
CA LYS A 8 12.64 22.81 17.03
C LYS A 8 11.91 21.55 16.56
N MET A 9 12.44 20.37 16.91
CA MET A 9 11.83 19.08 16.58
C MET A 9 10.45 18.91 17.20
N SER A 10 10.27 19.34 18.46
CA SER A 10 8.98 19.32 19.14
C SER A 10 7.97 20.27 18.51
N ALA A 11 8.39 21.48 18.13
CA ALA A 11 7.54 22.43 17.42
C ALA A 11 7.09 21.90 16.04
N VAL A 12 7.99 21.27 15.29
CA VAL A 12 7.65 20.63 14.00
C VAL A 12 6.61 19.54 14.19
N ARG A 13 6.76 18.67 15.21
CA ARG A 13 5.76 17.63 15.53
C ARG A 13 4.39 18.21 15.84
N ILE A 14 4.33 19.29 16.61
CA ILE A 14 3.07 19.97 16.96
C ILE A 14 2.41 20.55 15.70
N LEU A 15 3.19 21.20 14.83
CA LEU A 15 2.68 21.77 13.58
C LEU A 15 2.15 20.69 12.63
N VAL A 16 2.87 19.57 12.49
CA VAL A 16 2.42 18.43 11.67
C VAL A 16 1.13 17.82 12.24
N LEU A 17 1.03 17.65 13.56
CA LEU A 17 -0.19 17.14 14.19
C LEU A 17 -1.38 18.08 13.98
N PHE A 18 -1.17 19.39 14.04
CA PHE A 18 -2.22 20.37 13.78
C PHE A 18 -2.67 20.34 12.31
N ALA A 19 -1.73 20.30 11.36
CA ALA A 19 -2.02 20.17 9.93
C ALA A 19 -2.77 18.87 9.64
N PHE A 20 -2.31 17.74 10.18
CA PHE A 20 -2.97 16.44 10.05
C PHE A 20 -4.39 16.47 10.62
N ARG A 21 -4.58 17.09 11.79
CA ARG A 21 -5.92 17.21 12.38
C ARG A 21 -6.85 18.07 11.51
N GLY A 22 -6.32 19.12 10.89
CA GLY A 22 -7.03 19.92 9.88
C GLY A 22 -7.51 19.08 8.70
N GLU A 23 -6.59 18.34 8.07
CA GLU A 23 -6.93 17.44 6.94
C GLU A 23 -8.01 16.42 7.31
N VAL A 24 -7.90 15.80 8.49
CA VAL A 24 -8.87 14.81 8.97
C VAL A 24 -10.26 15.44 9.15
N ASN A 25 -10.34 16.62 9.75
CA ASN A 25 -11.62 17.32 9.92
C ASN A 25 -12.23 17.69 8.56
N ASP A 26 -11.41 18.18 7.62
CA ASP A 26 -11.84 18.55 6.27
C ASP A 26 -12.32 17.33 5.47
N TYR A 27 -11.69 16.17 5.65
CA TYR A 27 -12.11 14.91 5.03
C TYR A 27 -13.46 14.44 5.57
N PHE A 28 -13.65 14.47 6.90
CA PHE A 28 -14.93 14.08 7.51
C PHE A 28 -16.08 15.04 7.20
N ALA A 29 -15.78 16.27 6.76
CA ALA A 29 -16.79 17.22 6.29
C ALA A 29 -17.26 16.94 4.84
N ILE A 30 -16.56 16.11 4.08
CA ILE A 30 -16.95 15.73 2.71
C ILE A 30 -18.02 14.63 2.80
N GLN A 31 -19.06 14.75 1.97
CA GLN A 31 -20.01 13.66 1.78
C GLN A 31 -19.36 12.53 0.97
N PRO A 32 -19.36 11.28 1.46
CA PRO A 32 -18.75 10.18 0.75
C PRO A 32 -19.54 9.86 -0.52
N ASP A 33 -18.82 9.66 -1.62
CA ASP A 33 -19.36 9.03 -2.82
C ASP A 33 -19.26 7.51 -2.65
N LEU A 34 -20.39 6.81 -2.65
CA LEU A 34 -20.45 5.36 -2.47
C LEU A 34 -20.20 4.59 -3.78
N ASP A 35 -20.29 5.27 -4.92
CA ASP A 35 -20.09 4.65 -6.24
C ASP A 35 -18.63 4.77 -6.71
N CYS A 36 -17.80 5.54 -5.99
CA CYS A 36 -16.39 5.74 -6.30
C CYS A 36 -15.50 4.70 -5.62
N ASP A 37 -14.51 4.18 -6.34
CA ASP A 37 -13.44 3.39 -5.73
C ASP A 37 -12.62 4.29 -4.78
N PRO A 38 -12.51 3.96 -3.47
CA PRO A 38 -11.72 4.74 -2.54
C PRO A 38 -10.26 4.91 -2.98
N TYR A 39 -9.67 3.91 -3.63
CA TYR A 39 -8.31 4.01 -4.15
C TYR A 39 -8.20 5.06 -5.26
N GLU A 40 -9.19 5.14 -6.16
CA GLU A 40 -9.25 6.16 -7.21
C GLU A 40 -9.45 7.57 -6.64
N PHE A 41 -10.28 7.72 -5.60
CA PHE A 41 -10.44 8.99 -4.88
C PHE A 41 -9.09 9.51 -4.37
N TRP A 42 -8.31 8.66 -3.68
CA TRP A 42 -7.00 9.04 -3.16
C TRP A 42 -5.93 9.21 -4.26
N ALA A 43 -6.11 8.54 -5.41
CA ALA A 43 -5.28 8.73 -6.59
C ALA A 43 -5.52 10.07 -7.29
N SER A 44 -6.69 10.68 -7.10
CA SER A 44 -7.04 11.94 -7.74
C SER A 44 -6.09 13.10 -7.38
N GLN A 45 -5.89 14.00 -8.34
CA GLN A 45 -5.11 15.23 -8.12
C GLN A 45 -5.73 16.12 -7.04
N ALA A 46 -7.07 16.11 -6.93
CA ALA A 46 -7.80 16.89 -5.93
C ALA A 46 -7.47 16.41 -4.51
N ALA A 47 -7.51 15.10 -4.26
CA ALA A 47 -7.16 14.53 -2.96
C ALA A 47 -5.67 14.76 -2.63
N GLN A 48 -4.78 14.71 -3.62
CA GLN A 48 -3.35 14.98 -3.40
C GLN A 48 -3.06 16.41 -2.94
N ILE A 49 -3.77 17.40 -3.50
CA ILE A 49 -3.59 18.80 -3.14
C ILE A 49 -4.24 19.10 -1.78
N LYS A 50 -5.43 18.52 -1.54
CA LYS A 50 -6.23 18.81 -0.35
C LYS A 50 -5.78 18.04 0.89
N PHE A 51 -5.26 16.82 0.71
CA PHE A 51 -4.99 15.87 1.79
C PHE A 51 -3.62 15.18 1.66
N PRO A 52 -2.50 15.93 1.60
CA PRO A 52 -1.19 15.33 1.36
C PRO A 52 -0.75 14.36 2.47
N LEU A 53 -1.05 14.63 3.74
CA LEU A 53 -0.67 13.75 4.85
C LEU A 53 -1.60 12.53 4.92
N LEU A 54 -2.90 12.74 4.77
CA LEU A 54 -3.90 11.68 4.88
C LEU A 54 -3.84 10.72 3.68
N LYS A 55 -3.50 11.20 2.48
CA LYS A 55 -3.28 10.38 1.28
C LYS A 55 -2.21 9.32 1.51
N SER A 56 -1.07 9.69 2.09
CA SER A 56 0.03 8.75 2.38
C SER A 56 -0.45 7.59 3.26
N LEU A 57 -1.24 7.90 4.29
CA LEU A 57 -1.84 6.90 5.18
C LEU A 57 -2.87 6.04 4.44
N ALA A 58 -3.77 6.66 3.68
CA ALA A 58 -4.82 5.97 2.94
C ALA A 58 -4.25 4.94 1.96
N TYR A 59 -3.19 5.30 1.21
CA TYR A 59 -2.52 4.36 0.32
C TYR A 59 -1.95 3.14 1.05
N GLY A 60 -1.32 3.33 2.22
CA GLY A 60 -0.81 2.22 3.02
C GLY A 60 -1.90 1.24 3.44
N HIS A 61 -3.08 1.76 3.82
CA HIS A 61 -4.20 0.92 4.23
C HIS A 61 -4.95 0.28 3.07
N LEU A 62 -5.15 1.00 1.97
CA LEU A 62 -5.91 0.51 0.80
C LEU A 62 -5.10 -0.43 -0.08
N SER A 63 -3.77 -0.36 -0.05
CA SER A 63 -2.90 -1.29 -0.79
C SER A 63 -2.81 -2.66 -0.12
N CYS A 64 -3.25 -2.79 1.14
CA CYS A 64 -3.21 -4.05 1.85
C CYS A 64 -4.40 -4.92 1.42
N PRO A 65 -4.17 -6.16 0.95
CA PRO A 65 -5.26 -7.06 0.64
C PRO A 65 -6.06 -7.39 1.91
N ALA A 66 -7.39 -7.41 1.79
CA ALA A 66 -8.28 -7.64 2.93
C ALA A 66 -8.18 -9.08 3.51
N THR A 67 -7.61 -10.03 2.76
CA THR A 67 -7.57 -11.45 3.13
C THR A 67 -6.25 -12.11 2.74
N SER A 68 -5.96 -13.26 3.34
CA SER A 68 -4.84 -14.16 2.97
C SER A 68 -5.06 -14.91 1.66
N ALA A 69 -6.20 -14.73 0.99
CA ALA A 69 -6.58 -15.52 -0.18
C ALA A 69 -5.54 -15.43 -1.32
N GLU A 70 -4.89 -14.27 -1.51
CA GLU A 70 -3.81 -14.14 -2.50
C GLU A 70 -2.59 -14.98 -2.16
N SER A 71 -2.21 -15.02 -0.88
CA SER A 71 -1.13 -15.87 -0.41
C SER A 71 -1.48 -17.34 -0.60
N GLU A 72 -2.71 -17.75 -0.30
CA GLU A 72 -3.21 -19.12 -0.50
C GLU A 72 -3.24 -19.52 -1.98
N ARG A 73 -3.65 -18.60 -2.87
CA ARG A 73 -3.56 -18.79 -4.33
C ARG A 73 -2.12 -19.00 -4.77
N LEU A 74 -1.19 -18.20 -4.25
CA LEU A 74 0.24 -18.31 -4.55
C LEU A 74 0.82 -19.65 -4.06
N PHE A 75 0.46 -20.11 -2.86
CA PHE A 75 0.88 -21.42 -2.35
C PHE A 75 0.26 -22.58 -3.13
N SER A 76 -0.99 -22.44 -3.59
CA SER A 76 -1.64 -23.42 -4.46
C SER A 76 -0.91 -23.54 -5.80
N ALA A 77 -0.51 -22.41 -6.40
CA ALA A 77 0.32 -22.37 -7.61
C ALA A 77 1.72 -22.95 -7.39
N ALA A 78 2.30 -22.76 -6.19
CA ALA A 78 3.54 -23.41 -5.78
C ALA A 78 3.42 -24.93 -5.79
N GLY A 79 2.29 -25.47 -5.32
CA GLY A 79 2.00 -26.91 -5.40
C GLY A 79 1.95 -27.48 -6.82
N LEU A 80 1.58 -26.66 -7.82
CA LEU A 80 1.65 -27.05 -9.24
C LEU A 80 3.05 -26.89 -9.84
N THR A 81 3.89 -26.03 -9.26
CA THR A 81 5.27 -25.81 -9.71
C THR A 81 6.21 -26.88 -9.16
N ILE A 82 6.00 -27.27 -7.89
CA ILE A 82 6.68 -28.36 -7.20
C ILE A 82 5.83 -29.63 -7.37
N THR A 83 5.98 -30.30 -8.50
CA THR A 83 5.37 -31.61 -8.72
C THR A 83 6.31 -32.73 -8.30
N ASP A 84 5.80 -33.94 -8.06
CA ASP A 84 6.63 -35.12 -7.75
C ASP A 84 7.72 -35.37 -8.81
N LEU A 85 7.43 -35.03 -10.07
CA LEU A 85 8.36 -35.11 -11.21
C LEU A 85 9.42 -33.98 -11.23
N ARG A 86 9.21 -32.89 -10.49
CA ARG A 86 10.12 -31.72 -10.35
C ARG A 86 10.53 -31.48 -8.89
N SER A 87 10.65 -32.54 -8.11
CA SER A 87 10.97 -32.52 -6.67
C SER A 87 12.42 -32.10 -6.32
N ARG A 88 13.31 -31.91 -7.31
CA ARG A 88 14.72 -31.53 -7.10
C ARG A 88 15.01 -30.03 -7.25
N LEU A 89 13.98 -29.18 -7.26
CA LEU A 89 14.16 -27.72 -7.31
C LEU A 89 14.64 -27.19 -5.96
N SER A 90 15.60 -26.26 -5.96
CA SER A 90 15.98 -25.54 -4.76
C SER A 90 14.88 -24.54 -4.37
N CYS A 91 14.78 -24.22 -3.08
CA CYS A 91 13.85 -23.21 -2.56
C CYS A 91 13.96 -21.87 -3.32
N GLU A 92 15.19 -21.42 -3.56
CA GLU A 92 15.47 -20.18 -4.32
C GLU A 92 14.92 -20.24 -5.76
N THR A 93 14.99 -21.41 -6.41
CA THR A 93 14.48 -21.57 -7.78
C THR A 93 12.95 -21.53 -7.81
N VAL A 94 12.30 -22.16 -6.82
CA VAL A 94 10.85 -22.12 -6.67
C VAL A 94 10.36 -20.69 -6.46
N GLU A 95 11.02 -19.92 -5.58
CA GLU A 95 10.69 -18.53 -5.32
C GLU A 95 10.76 -17.68 -6.59
N LYS A 96 11.84 -17.83 -7.38
CA LYS A 96 11.98 -17.14 -8.68
C LYS A 96 10.88 -17.52 -9.66
N LEU A 97 10.52 -18.80 -9.74
CA LEU A 97 9.45 -19.27 -10.62
C LEU A 97 8.08 -18.72 -10.21
N LEU A 98 7.78 -18.69 -8.90
CA LEU A 98 6.53 -18.10 -8.38
C LEU A 98 6.47 -16.60 -8.64
N PHE A 99 7.57 -15.89 -8.40
CA PHE A 99 7.68 -14.47 -8.71
C PHE A 99 7.36 -14.22 -10.19
N LEU A 100 7.97 -14.98 -11.10
CA LEU A 100 7.70 -14.84 -12.53
C LEU A 100 6.25 -15.22 -12.87
N HIS A 101 5.72 -16.30 -12.31
CA HIS A 101 4.35 -16.74 -12.56
C HIS A 101 3.31 -15.65 -12.26
N VAL A 102 3.50 -14.91 -11.17
CA VAL A 102 2.59 -13.83 -10.77
C VAL A 102 2.82 -12.55 -11.56
N ASN A 103 4.09 -12.17 -11.82
CA ASN A 103 4.42 -10.86 -12.37
C ASN A 103 4.47 -10.82 -13.91
N VAL A 104 4.75 -11.94 -14.59
CA VAL A 104 4.82 -11.99 -16.06
C VAL A 104 3.47 -11.60 -16.72
N PRO A 105 2.30 -12.06 -16.23
CA PRO A 105 1.01 -11.60 -16.74
C PRO A 105 0.77 -10.09 -16.54
N ILE A 106 1.22 -9.53 -15.42
CA ILE A 106 1.10 -8.10 -15.11
C ILE A 106 1.87 -7.25 -16.13
N LEU A 107 3.00 -7.77 -16.62
CA LEU A 107 3.84 -7.14 -17.65
C LEU A 107 3.29 -7.31 -19.08
N GLY A 108 2.15 -8.01 -19.26
CA GLY A 108 1.51 -8.19 -20.56
C GLY A 108 2.08 -9.32 -21.41
N TYR A 109 2.95 -10.17 -20.85
CA TYR A 109 3.42 -11.38 -21.51
C TYR A 109 2.44 -12.53 -21.24
N LYS A 110 2.00 -13.21 -22.31
CA LYS A 110 1.15 -14.41 -22.25
C LYS A 110 1.97 -15.66 -22.55
#